data_AF-A0A927D224-F1
#
_entry.id   AF-A0A927D224-F1
#
_cell.length_a   1.000
_cell.length_b   1.000
_cell.length_c   1.000
_cell.angle_alpha   90.00
_cell.angle_beta   90.00
_cell.angle_gamma   90.00
#
_symmetry.space_group_name_H-M   'P 1'
#
loop_
_entity.id
_entity.type
_entity.pdbx_description
1 polymer ?
#
loop_
_entity_poly.entity_id
_entity_poly.type
_entity_poly.pdbx_seq_one_letter_code
_entity_poly.pdbx_strand_id
1 'polypeptide(L)'
;MEKEIFISEENQKLLDKQGWFFDYEEIDGPLANIHTHGLAENLHHTDLQIVLKLDEETAGTLLHSIIENIKGGYTYYEGRSNKVIEELEVEFKKFKEDGRDVLRLIIPDQEGRFPSEEGCSEPYSKQYAELAAE
;
A
#
# COMPACT_ATOMS: atom_id res chain seq x y z
N MET A 1 -21.88 -3.42 -13.17
CA MET A 1 -21.27 -2.37 -14.02
C MET A 1 -19.81 -2.42 -13.66
N GLU A 2 -18.99 -3.07 -14.49
CA GLU A 2 -17.54 -3.06 -14.29
C GLU A 2 -17.09 -1.60 -14.50
N LYS A 3 -16.53 -0.95 -13.48
CA LYS A 3 -15.84 0.34 -13.67
C LYS A 3 -14.68 0.02 -14.62
N GLU A 4 -14.73 0.50 -15.86
CA GLU A 4 -13.53 0.53 -16.71
C GLU A 4 -12.52 1.41 -16.00
N ILE A 5 -11.47 0.80 -15.45
CA ILE A 5 -10.34 1.54 -14.87
C ILE A 5 -9.67 2.24 -16.05
N PHE A 6 -9.80 3.56 -16.11
CA PHE A 6 -9.10 4.35 -17.12
C PHE A 6 -7.62 4.42 -16.76
N ILE A 7 -6.81 3.60 -17.41
CA ILE A 7 -5.36 3.62 -17.26
C ILE A 7 -4.81 4.66 -18.24
N SER A 8 -4.10 5.66 -17.73
CA SER A 8 -3.44 6.67 -18.56
C SER A 8 -2.38 6.04 -19.47
N GLU A 9 -2.03 6.69 -20.58
CA GLU A 9 -0.94 6.20 -21.45
C GLU A 9 0.40 6.07 -20.70
N GLU A 10 0.62 6.90 -19.68
CA GLU A 10 1.82 6.87 -18.84
C GLU A 10 1.81 5.65 -17.91
N ASN A 11 0.67 5.38 -17.26
CA ASN A 11 0.51 4.21 -16.41
C ASN A 11 0.56 2.91 -17.24
N GLN A 12 0.03 2.92 -18.47
CA GLN A 12 0.18 1.78 -19.38
C GLN A 12 1.65 1.51 -19.73
N LYS A 13 2.45 2.55 -19.99
CA LYS A 13 3.90 2.40 -20.22
C LYS A 13 4.62 1.83 -18.99
N LEU A 14 4.19 2.19 -17.78
CA LEU A 14 4.74 1.62 -16.54
C LEU A 14 4.36 0.14 -16.40
N LEU A 15 3.10 -0.22 -16.65
CA LEU A 15 2.67 -1.62 -16.69
C LEU A 15 3.51 -2.43 -17.68
N ASP A 16 3.65 -1.95 -18.91
CA ASP A 16 4.40 -2.65 -19.96
C ASP A 16 5.90 -2.80 -19.60
N LYS A 17 6.46 -1.80 -18.91
CA LYS A 17 7.88 -1.77 -18.56
C LYS A 17 8.24 -2.59 -17.33
N GLN A 18 7.43 -2.51 -16.27
CA GLN A 18 7.77 -3.06 -14.96
C GLN A 18 6.66 -3.90 -14.30
N GLY A 19 5.48 -4.00 -14.92
CA GLY A 19 4.36 -4.81 -14.46
C GLY A 19 3.47 -4.16 -13.40
N TRP A 20 3.76 -2.92 -13.00
CA TRP A 20 3.00 -2.23 -11.96
C TRP A 20 3.17 -0.71 -12.00
N PHE A 21 2.21 0.00 -11.42
CA PHE A 21 2.28 1.42 -11.06
C PHE A 21 1.52 1.64 -9.74
N PHE A 22 1.53 2.85 -9.20
CA PHE A 22 0.68 3.20 -8.06
C PHE A 22 -0.04 4.52 -8.34
N ASP A 23 -1.25 4.63 -7.81
CA ASP A 23 -2.00 5.88 -7.73
C ASP A 23 -1.85 6.48 -6.34
N TYR A 24 -1.97 7.81 -6.27
CA TYR A 24 -1.87 8.59 -5.05
C TYR A 24 -3.07 9.53 -4.96
N GLU A 25 -3.95 9.29 -4.00
CA GLU A 25 -5.16 10.09 -3.80
C GLU A 25 -5.15 10.70 -2.39
N GLU A 26 -5.12 12.03 -2.27
CA GLU A 26 -5.30 12.67 -0.97
C GLU A 26 -6.75 12.53 -0.49
N ILE A 27 -6.95 12.17 0.78
CA ILE A 27 -8.29 11.94 1.35
C ILE A 27 -8.68 13.09 2.29
N ASP A 28 -8.06 13.14 3.47
CA ASP A 28 -8.31 14.16 4.47
C ASP A 28 -7.07 14.36 5.33
N GLY A 29 -6.64 15.61 5.46
CA GLY A 29 -5.52 16.05 6.29
C GLY A 29 -4.28 15.14 6.16
N PRO A 30 -3.99 14.32 7.18
CA PRO A 30 -2.81 13.46 7.21
C PRO A 30 -3.01 12.07 6.55
N LEU A 31 -4.10 11.84 5.83
CA LEU A 31 -4.40 10.58 5.13
C LEU A 31 -4.39 10.74 3.62
N ALA A 32 -3.81 9.75 2.96
CA ALA A 32 -3.86 9.55 1.51
C ALA A 32 -4.13 8.07 1.26
N ASN A 33 -4.75 7.75 0.13
CA ASN A 33 -4.93 6.42 -0.40
C ASN A 33 -3.87 6.20 -1.48
N ILE A 34 -2.83 5.44 -1.16
CA ILE A 34 -1.76 5.13 -2.08
C ILE A 34 -1.83 3.64 -2.37
N HIS A 35 -2.15 3.24 -3.59
CA HIS A 35 -2.34 1.82 -3.89
C HIS A 35 -1.76 1.43 -5.24
N THR A 36 -1.27 0.20 -5.32
CA THR A 36 -0.68 -0.33 -6.55
C THR A 36 -1.74 -0.91 -7.47
N HIS A 37 -1.37 -1.00 -8.73
CA HIS A 37 -2.06 -1.80 -9.74
C HIS A 37 -1.07 -2.72 -10.46
N GLY A 38 -1.57 -3.87 -10.89
CA GLY A 38 -0.86 -4.82 -11.74
C GLY A 38 -0.06 -5.88 -10.99
N LEU A 39 0.03 -5.84 -9.65
CA LEU A 39 0.77 -6.85 -8.90
C LEU A 39 0.10 -8.22 -9.01
N ALA A 40 -1.23 -8.28 -9.00
CA ALA A 40 -1.96 -9.54 -9.05
C ALA A 40 -1.76 -10.25 -10.39
N GLU A 41 -1.82 -9.48 -11.48
CA GLU A 41 -1.74 -9.96 -12.85
C GLU A 41 -0.30 -10.28 -13.28
N ASN A 42 0.67 -9.45 -12.89
CA ASN A 42 2.04 -9.53 -13.41
C ASN A 42 3.04 -10.15 -12.43
N LEU A 43 2.77 -10.07 -11.13
CA LEU A 43 3.69 -10.51 -10.07
C LEU A 43 3.09 -11.56 -9.12
N HIS A 44 1.86 -12.03 -9.41
CA HIS A 44 1.14 -13.02 -8.61
C HIS A 44 1.04 -12.66 -7.12
N HIS A 45 0.90 -11.37 -6.83
CA HIS A 45 0.83 -10.83 -5.48
C HIS A 45 -0.35 -9.87 -5.35
N THR A 46 -1.05 -9.89 -4.21
CA THR A 46 -2.12 -8.92 -3.95
C THR A 46 -1.59 -7.50 -4.05
N ASP A 47 -2.33 -6.59 -4.68
CA ASP A 47 -1.95 -5.19 -4.74
C ASP A 47 -1.78 -4.59 -3.34
N LEU A 48 -0.79 -3.70 -3.21
CA LEU A 48 -0.42 -3.07 -1.96
C LEU A 48 -1.18 -1.77 -1.78
N GLN A 49 -1.41 -1.38 -0.52
CA GLN A 49 -2.04 -0.11 -0.18
C GLN A 49 -1.34 0.54 1.02
N ILE A 50 -1.27 1.87 1.08
CA ILE A 50 -0.86 2.66 2.23
C ILE A 50 -1.97 3.68 2.49
N VAL A 51 -2.49 3.73 3.71
CA VAL A 51 -3.52 4.71 4.13
C VAL A 51 -2.94 5.70 5.12
N LEU A 52 -1.93 6.44 4.65
CA LEU A 52 -1.19 7.43 5.41
C LEU A 52 -0.57 8.40 4.41
N LYS A 53 -0.68 9.70 4.67
CA LYS A 53 -0.07 10.71 3.80
C LYS A 53 1.45 10.68 3.99
N LEU A 54 2.12 10.11 2.99
CA LEU A 54 3.57 10.18 2.81
C LEU A 54 3.85 11.06 1.59
N ASP A 55 5.01 11.69 1.48
CA ASP A 55 5.38 12.26 0.18
C ASP A 55 5.52 11.14 -0.87
N GLU A 56 5.25 11.47 -2.15
CA GLU A 56 5.24 10.49 -3.25
C GLU A 56 6.58 9.76 -3.41
N GLU A 57 7.71 10.42 -3.12
CA GLU A 57 9.05 9.82 -3.19
C GLU A 57 9.23 8.75 -2.12
N THR A 58 8.84 9.05 -0.87
CA THR A 58 8.87 8.09 0.24
C THR A 58 7.94 6.92 -0.05
N ALA A 59 6.70 7.18 -0.46
CA ALA A 59 5.74 6.13 -0.79
C ALA A 59 6.26 5.22 -1.93
N GLY A 60 6.75 5.83 -3.01
CA GLY A 60 7.34 5.13 -4.14
C GLY A 60 8.53 4.27 -3.72
N THR A 61 9.42 4.80 -2.87
CA THR A 61 10.58 4.07 -2.34
C THR A 61 10.16 2.83 -1.53
N LEU A 62 9.17 2.98 -0.65
CA LEU A 62 8.65 1.87 0.15
C LEU A 62 8.04 0.78 -0.74
N LEU A 63 7.16 1.16 -1.66
CA LEU A 63 6.52 0.22 -2.59
C LEU A 63 7.56 -0.49 -3.45
N HIS A 64 8.55 0.24 -3.99
CA HIS A 64 9.65 -0.36 -4.74
C HIS A 64 10.41 -1.40 -3.91
N SER A 65 10.76 -1.10 -2.66
CA SER A 65 11.46 -2.07 -1.77
C SER A 65 10.65 -3.36 -1.61
N ILE A 66 9.35 -3.25 -1.32
CA ILE A 66 8.46 -4.40 -1.16
C ILE A 66 8.37 -5.21 -2.46
N ILE A 67 8.22 -4.52 -3.59
CA ILE A 67 8.01 -5.14 -4.90
C ILE A 67 9.28 -5.80 -5.43
N GLU A 68 10.46 -5.26 -5.17
CA GLU A 68 11.72 -5.95 -5.51
C GLU A 68 11.88 -7.25 -4.71
N ASN A 69 11.46 -7.28 -3.43
CA ASN A 69 11.39 -8.53 -2.67
C ASN A 69 10.40 -9.52 -3.32
N ILE A 70 9.24 -9.04 -3.78
CA ILE A 70 8.23 -9.87 -4.47
C ILE A 70 8.80 -10.46 -5.76
N LYS A 71 9.46 -9.65 -6.59
CA LYS A 71 10.16 -10.11 -7.81
C LYS A 71 11.27 -11.11 -7.50
N GLY A 72 11.91 -10.98 -6.33
CA GLY A 72 12.85 -11.96 -5.79
C GLY A 72 12.23 -13.28 -5.33
N GLY A 73 10.91 -13.43 -5.43
CA GLY A 73 10.16 -14.64 -5.05
C GLY A 73 9.60 -14.61 -3.63
N TYR A 74 9.67 -13.47 -2.93
CA TYR A 74 9.04 -13.33 -1.63
C TYR A 74 7.53 -13.07 -1.77
N THR A 75 6.73 -13.52 -0.80
CA THR A 75 5.30 -13.21 -0.77
C THR A 75 4.95 -12.67 0.60
N TYR A 76 4.32 -11.50 0.63
CA TYR A 76 3.78 -10.92 1.86
C TYR A 76 2.38 -11.45 2.10
N TYR A 77 2.10 -11.71 3.37
CA TYR A 77 0.80 -12.16 3.87
C TYR A 77 0.41 -11.27 5.05
N GLU A 78 -0.84 -11.37 5.48
CA GLU A 78 -1.29 -10.69 6.69
C GLU A 78 -0.42 -11.05 7.91
N GLY A 79 -0.01 -10.04 8.66
CA GLY A 79 0.88 -10.16 9.80
C GLY A 79 2.04 -9.16 9.77
N ARG A 80 2.89 -9.23 10.80
CA ARG A 80 4.05 -8.34 10.94
C ARG A 80 5.23 -8.82 10.11
N SER A 81 6.02 -7.86 9.61
CA SER A 81 7.20 -8.09 8.80
C SER A 81 8.26 -7.03 9.09
N ASN A 82 9.52 -7.46 9.22
CA ASN A 82 10.69 -6.60 9.33
C ASN A 82 11.53 -6.60 8.05
N LYS A 83 10.95 -7.03 6.92
CA LYS A 83 11.65 -7.20 5.64
C LYS A 83 11.40 -6.07 4.65
N VAL A 84 10.73 -5.00 5.08
CA VAL A 84 10.35 -3.88 4.20
C VAL A 84 11.34 -2.74 4.30
N ILE A 85 11.66 -2.32 5.53
CA ILE A 85 12.68 -1.33 5.85
C ILE A 85 13.54 -1.95 6.94
N GLU A 86 14.86 -1.80 6.84
CA GLU A 86 15.75 -2.21 7.92
C GLU A 86 15.36 -1.49 9.22
N GLU A 87 15.33 -2.23 10.32
CA GLU A 87 15.03 -1.71 11.67
C GLU A 87 13.59 -1.20 11.89
N LEU A 88 12.69 -1.28 10.91
CA LEU A 88 11.27 -0.98 11.09
C LEU A 88 10.41 -2.23 10.87
N GLU A 89 9.71 -2.66 11.92
CA GLU A 89 8.63 -3.62 11.79
C GLU A 89 7.39 -2.91 11.24
N VAL A 90 6.79 -3.49 10.21
CA VAL A 90 5.53 -3.03 9.62
C VAL A 90 4.51 -4.16 9.71
N GLU A 91 3.22 -3.82 9.64
CA GLU A 91 2.15 -4.80 9.61
C GLU A 91 1.48 -4.79 8.24
N PHE A 92 1.25 -5.96 7.67
CA PHE A 92 0.41 -6.14 6.50
C PHE A 92 -0.97 -6.62 6.93
N LYS A 93 -2.02 -6.01 6.39
CA LYS A 93 -3.40 -6.35 6.72
C LYS A 93 -4.28 -6.36 5.48
N LYS A 94 -5.16 -7.35 5.37
CA LYS A 94 -6.07 -7.43 4.21
C LYS A 94 -7.23 -6.46 4.38
N PHE A 95 -7.50 -5.70 3.32
CA PHE A 95 -8.65 -4.82 3.21
C PHE A 95 -9.36 -5.05 1.88
N LYS A 96 -10.58 -4.52 1.79
CA LYS A 96 -11.30 -4.41 0.52
C LYS A 96 -11.37 -2.95 0.09
N GLU A 97 -11.04 -2.71 -1.17
CA GLU A 97 -11.10 -1.42 -1.82
C GLU A 97 -11.81 -1.61 -3.16
N ASP A 98 -12.93 -0.93 -3.36
CA ASP A 98 -13.77 -1.04 -4.58
C ASP A 98 -14.09 -2.50 -4.99
N GLY A 99 -14.20 -3.39 -4.01
CA GLY A 99 -14.47 -4.81 -4.22
C GLY A 99 -13.25 -5.67 -4.58
N ARG A 100 -12.06 -5.08 -4.69
CA ARG A 100 -10.77 -5.77 -4.83
C ARG A 100 -10.14 -6.00 -3.46
N ASP A 101 -9.49 -7.14 -3.28
CA ASP A 101 -8.64 -7.38 -2.11
C ASP A 101 -7.32 -6.62 -2.27
N VAL A 102 -6.93 -5.87 -1.24
CA VAL A 102 -5.64 -5.18 -1.15
C VAL A 102 -4.93 -5.59 0.13
N LEU A 103 -3.59 -5.61 0.09
CA LEU A 103 -2.74 -5.86 1.24
C LEU A 103 -2.16 -4.53 1.71
N ARG A 104 -2.78 -3.96 2.75
CA ARG A 104 -2.40 -2.67 3.30
C ARG A 104 -1.14 -2.79 4.16
N LEU A 105 -0.15 -1.98 3.85
CA LEU A 105 1.02 -1.72 4.67
C LEU A 105 0.65 -0.71 5.75
N ILE A 106 0.87 -1.09 6.99
CA ILE A 106 0.59 -0.31 8.19
C ILE A 106 1.92 0.06 8.82
N ILE A 107 2.18 1.36 8.90
CA ILE A 107 3.41 1.93 9.42
C ILE A 107 3.18 2.24 10.90
N PRO A 108 4.02 1.76 11.83
CA PRO A 108 3.88 2.12 13.24
C PRO A 108 4.16 3.62 13.45
N ASP A 109 3.72 4.16 14.56
CA ASP A 109 4.08 5.52 14.95
C ASP A 109 5.55 5.65 15.38
N GLN A 110 5.96 6.86 15.78
CA GLN A 110 7.33 7.16 16.20
C GLN A 110 7.80 6.35 17.42
N GLU A 111 6.87 5.81 18.21
CA GLU A 111 7.13 4.98 19.38
C GLU A 111 7.05 3.48 19.04
N GLY A 112 6.89 3.12 17.77
CA GLY A 112 6.76 1.74 17.31
C GLY A 112 5.37 1.14 17.51
N ARG A 113 4.33 1.96 17.75
CA ARG A 113 2.98 1.48 18.05
C ARG A 113 2.12 1.41 16.80
N PHE A 114 1.45 0.28 16.62
CA PHE A 114 0.46 0.04 15.57
C PHE A 114 -0.94 0.56 15.97
N PRO A 115 -1.87 0.75 15.01
CA PRO A 115 -3.23 1.22 15.31
C PRO A 115 -4.02 0.33 16.28
N SER A 116 -3.67 -0.94 16.40
CA SER A 116 -4.26 -1.89 17.35
C SER A 116 -3.74 -1.72 18.79
N GLU A 117 -2.67 -0.97 18.99
CA GLU A 117 -2.01 -0.81 20.28
C GLU A 117 -2.44 0.49 20.98
N GLU A 118 -2.64 0.41 22.30
CA GLU A 118 -3.07 1.56 23.11
C GLU A 118 -2.03 2.68 23.06
N GLY A 119 -2.51 3.90 22.79
CA GLY A 119 -1.67 5.09 22.71
C GLY A 119 -0.96 5.30 21.37
N CYS A 120 -1.29 4.53 20.32
CA CYS A 120 -0.84 4.84 18.96
C CYS A 120 -1.28 6.27 18.56
N SER A 121 -0.30 7.08 18.20
CA SER A 121 -0.50 8.49 17.91
C SER A 121 -1.20 8.73 16.57
N GLU A 122 -1.93 9.85 16.47
CA GLU A 122 -2.39 10.32 15.16
C GLU A 122 -1.20 10.86 14.33
N PRO A 123 -1.22 10.68 13.00
CA PRO A 123 -2.28 10.05 12.20
C PRO A 123 -2.22 8.52 12.10
N TYR A 124 -1.16 7.89 12.62
CA TYR A 124 -0.89 6.46 12.44
C TYR A 124 -2.04 5.58 12.89
N SER A 125 -2.71 5.92 13.99
CA SER A 125 -3.88 5.19 14.51
C SER A 125 -5.09 5.12 13.57
N LYS A 126 -5.12 5.90 12.48
CA LYS A 126 -6.24 5.94 11.52
C LYS A 126 -6.06 4.99 10.32
N GLN A 127 -4.91 4.32 10.18
CA GLN A 127 -4.58 3.49 9.02
C GLN A 127 -5.50 2.27 8.80
N TYR A 128 -6.29 1.87 9.80
CA TYR A 128 -7.31 0.81 9.66
C TYR A 128 -8.66 1.31 9.15
N ALA A 129 -8.83 2.60 8.88
CA ALA A 129 -10.08 3.14 8.36
C ALA A 129 -10.47 2.47 7.04
N GLU A 130 -11.74 2.10 6.91
CA GLU A 130 -12.31 1.76 5.60
C GLU A 130 -12.40 3.05 4.78
N LEU A 131 -11.83 3.03 3.59
CA LEU A 131 -11.95 4.14 2.66
C LEU A 131 -13.21 3.89 1.85
N ALA A 132 -14.19 4.80 1.96
CA ALA A 132 -15.40 4.71 1.16
C ALA A 132 -15.04 5.03 -0.29
N ALA A 133 -15.49 4.17 -1.20
CA ALA A 133 -15.51 4.46 -2.62
C ALA A 133 -16.33 5.74 -2.86
N GLU A 134 -15.73 6.79 -3.42
CA GLU A 134 -16.52 7.85 -4.06
C GLU A 134 -17.05 7.40 -5.44
#